data_AF-A0A0S8AJ31-F1
#
_entry.id   AF-A0A0S8AJ31-F1
#
_cell.length_a   1.000
_cell.length_b   1.000
_cell.length_c   1.000
_cell.angle_alpha   90.00
_cell.angle_beta   90.00
_cell.angle_gamma   90.00
#
_symmetry.space_group_name_H-M   'P 1'
#
loop_
_entity.id
_entity.type
_entity.pdbx_description
1 polymer ?
#
loop_
_entity_poly.entity_id
_entity_poly.type
_entity_poly.pdbx_seq_one_letter_code
_entity_poly.pdbx_strand_id
1 'polypeptide(L)'
;VFLPVLGGTYLAIRLVQERVVVPRVGQVRWGSYRKARLKRFTVAMLIVNLVALALGSVAFIATQRGADELWVIPTTFSVIVLLVFSLAAYSLNLPRLFLYGLLLAGGSLIGEALFRQGHVSHHGFPVVFGTAALFIATFGVIKFVLVVRSTRPFVDETSMAENDD
;
A
#
# COMPACT_ATOMS: atom_id res chain seq x y z
N VAL A 1 21.63 1.63 -0.25
CA VAL A 1 20.92 2.89 0.05
C VAL A 1 19.52 2.68 0.62
N PHE A 2 18.69 1.81 0.02
CA PHE A 2 17.29 1.61 0.49
C PHE A 2 17.15 0.87 1.84
N LEU A 3 18.01 -0.13 2.13
CA LEU A 3 17.91 -0.91 3.37
C LEU A 3 18.04 -0.07 4.66
N PRO A 4 19.03 0.83 4.80
CA PRO A 4 19.14 1.70 5.98
C PRO A 4 17.91 2.60 6.16
N VAL A 5 17.40 3.19 5.08
CA VAL A 5 16.23 4.08 5.12
C VAL A 5 14.98 3.30 5.53
N LEU A 6 14.72 2.15 4.89
CA LEU A 6 13.58 1.30 5.22
C LEU A 6 13.66 0.77 6.67
N GLY A 7 14.85 0.38 7.11
CA GLY A 7 15.08 -0.03 8.50
C GLY A 7 14.81 1.10 9.49
N GLY A 8 15.27 2.32 9.18
CA GLY A 8 14.98 3.52 9.97
C GLY A 8 13.49 3.85 10.02
N THR A 9 12.79 3.80 8.89
CA THR A 9 11.33 4.00 8.84
C THR A 9 10.59 2.95 9.66
N TYR A 10 10.97 1.67 9.53
CA TYR A 10 10.38 0.58 10.32
C TYR A 10 10.59 0.81 11.83
N LEU A 11 11.80 1.18 12.25
CA LEU A 11 12.10 1.51 13.65
C LEU A 11 11.28 2.70 14.14
N ALA A 12 11.13 3.75 13.34
CA ALA A 12 10.30 4.90 13.68
C ALA A 12 8.83 4.52 13.86
N ILE A 13 8.27 3.74 12.93
CA ILE A 13 6.89 3.22 13.03
C ILE A 13 6.73 2.39 14.31
N ARG A 14 7.69 1.49 14.58
CA ARG A 14 7.68 0.64 15.78
C ARG A 14 7.71 1.47 17.07
N LEU A 15 8.58 2.47 17.15
CA LEU A 15 8.66 3.40 18.29
C LEU A 15 7.35 4.15 18.52
N VAL A 16 6.73 4.66 17.46
CA VAL A 16 5.42 5.33 17.54
C VAL A 16 4.35 4.34 18.01
N GLN A 17 4.35 3.11 17.48
CA GLN A 17 3.41 2.09 17.92
C GLN A 17 3.58 1.78 19.41
N GLU A 18 4.79 1.46 19.85
CA GLU A 18 5.07 1.10 21.25
C GLU A 18 4.80 2.25 22.23
N ARG A 19 5.11 3.51 21.87
CA ARG A 19 5.00 4.65 22.80
C ARG A 19 3.68 5.40 22.74
N VAL A 20 3.03 5.45 21.56
CA VAL A 20 1.82 6.28 21.35
C VAL A 20 0.56 5.41 21.20
N VAL A 21 0.65 4.28 20.50
CA VAL A 21 -0.53 3.49 20.09
C VAL A 21 -0.82 2.34 21.06
N VAL A 22 0.21 1.68 21.60
CA VAL A 22 0.08 0.44 22.37
C VAL A 22 -0.61 0.56 23.75
N PRO A 23 -0.76 1.71 24.45
CA PRO A 23 -1.47 1.68 25.74
C PRO A 23 -3.00 1.57 25.63
N ARG A 24 -3.62 1.52 24.43
CA ARG A 24 -5.09 1.52 24.29
C ARG A 24 -5.72 0.32 23.59
N VAL A 25 -4.92 -0.63 23.10
CA VAL A 25 -5.45 -1.84 22.47
C VAL A 25 -5.24 -3.00 23.43
N GLY A 26 -6.17 -3.17 24.37
CA GLY A 26 -6.24 -4.40 25.18
C GLY A 26 -6.18 -5.64 24.28
N GLN A 27 -5.71 -6.78 24.81
CA GLN A 27 -5.50 -8.02 24.06
C GLN A 27 -6.76 -8.44 23.28
N VAL A 28 -6.93 -7.95 22.05
CA VAL A 28 -8.07 -8.29 21.22
C VAL A 28 -7.87 -9.73 20.79
N ARG A 29 -8.58 -10.65 21.45
CA ARG A 29 -8.68 -12.03 21.01
C ARG A 29 -9.36 -12.05 19.65
N TRP A 30 -8.56 -12.15 18.60
CA TRP A 30 -9.06 -12.26 17.23
C TRP A 30 -9.95 -13.50 17.13
N GLY A 31 -11.24 -13.29 16.84
CA GLY A 31 -12.19 -14.37 16.61
C GLY A 31 -11.73 -15.31 15.48
N SER A 32 -12.17 -16.57 15.56
CA SER A 32 -11.84 -17.63 14.58
C SER A 32 -12.07 -17.19 13.13
N TYR A 33 -13.13 -16.41 12.89
CA TYR A 33 -13.44 -15.83 11.58
C TYR A 33 -12.32 -14.94 11.02
N ARG A 34 -11.74 -14.04 11.83
CA ARG A 34 -10.66 -13.14 11.39
C ARG A 34 -9.36 -13.91 11.11
N LYS A 35 -9.06 -14.93 11.92
CA LYS A 35 -7.89 -15.81 11.69
C LYS A 35 -8.01 -16.60 10.39
N ALA A 36 -9.20 -17.17 10.10
CA ALA A 36 -9.44 -17.89 8.86
C ALA A 36 -9.30 -16.98 7.63
N ARG A 37 -9.82 -15.75 7.70
CA ARG A 37 -9.68 -14.75 6.64
C ARG A 37 -8.22 -14.34 6.41
N LEU A 38 -7.46 -14.13 7.48
CA LEU A 38 -6.03 -13.84 7.39
C LEU A 38 -5.27 -15.00 6.73
N LYS A 39 -5.55 -16.25 7.11
CA LYS A 39 -4.94 -17.44 6.48
C LYS A 39 -5.22 -17.49 4.99
N ARG A 40 -6.48 -17.27 4.56
CA ARG A 40 -6.85 -17.21 3.14
C ARG A 40 -6.10 -16.12 2.40
N PHE A 41 -6.01 -14.93 2.99
CA PHE A 41 -5.23 -13.82 2.44
C PHE A 41 -3.74 -14.17 2.31
N THR A 42 -3.13 -14.77 3.34
CA THR A 42 -1.73 -15.19 3.30
C THR A 42 -1.48 -16.21 2.21
N VAL A 43 -2.35 -17.21 2.05
CA VAL A 43 -2.23 -18.23 1.00
C VAL A 43 -2.39 -17.59 -0.39
N ALA A 44 -3.38 -16.72 -0.56
CA ALA A 44 -3.59 -15.98 -1.79
C ALA A 44 -2.35 -15.14 -2.16
N MET A 45 -1.80 -14.38 -1.21
CA MET A 45 -0.57 -13.60 -1.42
C MET A 45 0.63 -14.48 -1.76
N LEU A 46 0.76 -15.64 -1.12
CA LEU A 46 1.83 -16.60 -1.43
C LEU A 46 1.72 -17.07 -2.88
N ILE A 47 0.53 -17.47 -3.34
CA ILE A 47 0.29 -17.91 -4.72
C ILE A 47 0.66 -16.78 -5.69
N VAL A 48 0.22 -15.55 -5.44
CA VAL A 48 0.55 -14.43 -6.34
C VAL A 48 2.04 -14.14 -6.35
N ASN A 49 2.73 -14.22 -5.21
CA ASN A 49 4.20 -14.07 -5.17
C ASN A 49 4.92 -15.16 -5.95
N LEU A 50 4.44 -16.41 -5.92
CA LEU A 50 5.00 -17.50 -6.73
C LEU A 50 4.80 -17.24 -8.23
N VAL A 51 3.61 -16.78 -8.63
CA VAL A 51 3.33 -16.38 -10.02
C VAL A 51 4.22 -15.20 -10.43
N ALA A 52 4.36 -14.20 -9.57
CA ALA A 52 5.22 -13.04 -9.82
C ALA A 52 6.68 -13.45 -10.00
N LEU A 53 7.17 -14.38 -9.17
CA LEU A 53 8.53 -14.92 -9.28
C LEU A 53 8.72 -15.67 -10.60
N ALA A 54 7.77 -16.52 -11.00
CA ALA A 54 7.82 -17.24 -12.26
C ALA A 54 7.82 -16.28 -13.46
N LEU A 55 6.89 -15.32 -13.49
CA LEU A 55 6.80 -14.30 -14.55
C LEU A 55 8.05 -13.42 -14.60
N GLY A 56 8.58 -12.99 -13.45
CA GLY A 56 9.82 -12.23 -13.36
C GLY A 56 11.02 -13.01 -13.87
N SER A 57 11.08 -14.31 -13.58
CA SER A 57 12.13 -15.20 -14.08
C SER A 57 12.06 -15.37 -15.59
N VAL A 58 10.85 -15.54 -16.15
CA VAL A 58 10.64 -15.61 -17.61
C VAL A 58 11.04 -14.29 -18.28
N ALA A 59 10.62 -13.15 -17.74
CA ALA A 59 10.99 -11.83 -18.27
C ALA A 59 12.51 -11.60 -18.22
N PHE A 60 13.16 -12.03 -17.13
CA PHE A 60 14.62 -11.95 -17.01
C PHE A 60 15.33 -12.83 -18.06
N ILE A 61 14.89 -14.08 -18.26
CA ILE A 61 15.49 -14.95 -19.27
C ILE A 61 15.23 -14.41 -20.69
N ALA A 62 14.04 -13.88 -20.96
CA ALA A 62 13.69 -13.30 -22.25
C ALA A 62 14.61 -12.11 -22.60
N THR A 63 14.83 -11.21 -21.65
CA THR A 63 15.74 -10.07 -21.86
C THR A 63 17.19 -10.50 -22.08
N GLN A 64 17.67 -11.56 -21.42
CA GLN A 64 19.01 -12.12 -21.69
C GLN A 64 19.15 -12.72 -23.11
N ARG A 65 18.05 -13.14 -23.73
CA ARG A 65 18.04 -13.73 -25.08
C ARG A 65 17.88 -12.69 -26.20
N GLY A 66 18.00 -11.40 -25.89
CA GLY A 66 17.83 -10.33 -26.88
C GLY A 66 16.37 -10.11 -27.28
N ALA A 67 15.41 -10.49 -26.43
CA ALA A 67 14.06 -9.99 -26.58
C ALA A 67 14.07 -8.48 -26.24
N ASP A 68 14.37 -7.67 -27.25
CA ASP A 68 14.40 -6.20 -27.19
C ASP A 68 12.99 -5.59 -27.05
N GLU A 69 11.95 -6.39 -26.75
CA GLU A 69 10.65 -5.87 -26.37
C GLU A 69 10.72 -5.24 -24.97
N LEU A 70 11.24 -4.02 -24.94
CA LEU A 70 11.41 -3.14 -23.77
C LEU A 70 10.09 -2.92 -23.00
N TRP A 71 8.92 -3.29 -23.55
CA TRP A 71 7.62 -3.20 -22.89
C TRP A 71 7.25 -4.43 -22.04
N VAL A 72 7.94 -5.55 -22.20
CA VAL A 72 7.59 -6.80 -21.49
C VAL A 72 7.71 -6.60 -19.98
N ILE A 73 8.83 -6.06 -19.50
CA ILE A 73 9.07 -5.84 -18.06
C ILE A 73 8.00 -4.94 -17.42
N PRO A 74 7.77 -3.69 -17.89
CA PRO A 74 6.80 -2.81 -17.24
C PRO A 74 5.37 -3.35 -17.35
N THR A 75 5.01 -4.01 -18.46
CA THR A 75 3.67 -4.60 -18.64
C THR A 75 3.44 -5.79 -17.71
N THR A 76 4.39 -6.72 -17.65
CA THR A 76 4.33 -7.87 -16.74
C THR A 76 4.25 -7.39 -15.28
N PHE A 77 5.07 -6.41 -14.90
CA PHE A 77 5.01 -5.82 -13.56
C PHE A 77 3.64 -5.19 -13.28
N SER A 78 3.10 -4.39 -14.20
CA SER A 78 1.78 -3.77 -14.06
C SER A 78 0.66 -4.78 -13.87
N VAL A 79 0.66 -5.87 -14.65
CA VAL A 79 -0.33 -6.95 -14.53
C VAL A 79 -0.23 -7.62 -13.16
N ILE A 80 0.99 -7.96 -12.72
CA ILE A 80 1.21 -8.58 -11.40
C ILE A 80 0.70 -7.66 -10.29
N VAL A 81 1.10 -6.40 -10.30
CA VAL A 81 0.71 -5.42 -9.28
C VAL A 81 -0.82 -5.26 -9.25
N LEU A 82 -1.46 -5.10 -10.41
CA LEU A 82 -2.91 -4.95 -10.49
C LEU A 82 -3.63 -6.19 -9.93
N LEU A 83 -3.16 -7.40 -10.25
CA LEU A 83 -3.71 -8.65 -9.73
C LEU A 83 -3.55 -8.76 -8.20
N VAL A 84 -2.35 -8.50 -7.67
CA VAL A 84 -2.07 -8.52 -6.22
C VAL A 84 -3.02 -7.57 -5.49
N PHE A 85 -3.09 -6.31 -5.93
CA PHE A 85 -3.87 -5.30 -5.25
C PHE A 85 -5.37 -5.51 -5.41
N SER A 86 -5.84 -6.04 -6.54
CA SER A 86 -7.25 -6.41 -6.73
C SER A 86 -7.65 -7.56 -5.80
N LEU A 87 -6.81 -8.59 -5.71
CA LEU A 87 -7.05 -9.72 -4.81
C LEU A 87 -7.01 -9.31 -3.35
N ALA A 88 -6.08 -8.42 -2.99
CA ALA A 88 -6.00 -7.83 -1.66
C ALA A 88 -7.23 -6.95 -1.34
N ALA A 89 -7.68 -6.13 -2.30
CA ALA A 89 -8.87 -5.29 -2.16
C ALA A 89 -10.12 -6.15 -1.88
N TYR A 90 -10.30 -7.21 -2.66
CA TYR A 90 -11.39 -8.17 -2.48
C TYR A 90 -11.28 -8.90 -1.12
N SER A 91 -10.11 -9.45 -0.82
CA SER A 91 -9.88 -10.26 0.39
C SER A 91 -10.01 -9.44 1.67
N LEU A 92 -9.55 -8.18 1.66
CA LEU A 92 -9.57 -7.28 2.81
C LEU A 92 -10.82 -6.39 2.85
N ASN A 93 -11.66 -6.42 1.81
CA ASN A 93 -12.82 -5.54 1.65
C ASN A 93 -12.41 -4.06 1.78
N LEU A 94 -11.27 -3.72 1.18
CA LEU A 94 -10.66 -2.39 1.20
C LEU A 94 -10.58 -1.90 -0.25
N PRO A 95 -11.65 -1.30 -0.80
CA PRO A 95 -11.72 -0.90 -2.22
C PRO A 95 -10.58 0.07 -2.60
N ARG A 96 -10.06 0.85 -1.65
CA ARG A 96 -8.89 1.71 -1.85
C ARG A 96 -7.64 0.97 -2.35
N LEU A 97 -7.47 -0.31 -1.99
CA LEU A 97 -6.32 -1.10 -2.46
C LEU A 97 -6.39 -1.30 -3.98
N PHE A 98 -7.58 -1.45 -4.55
CA PHE A 98 -7.72 -1.55 -6.00
C PHE A 98 -7.23 -0.27 -6.69
N LEU A 99 -7.63 0.90 -6.17
CA LEU A 99 -7.16 2.20 -6.69
C LEU A 99 -5.63 2.33 -6.60
N TYR A 100 -5.03 1.88 -5.49
CA TYR A 100 -3.57 1.90 -5.35
C TYR A 100 -2.89 0.95 -6.35
N GLY A 101 -3.46 -0.23 -6.57
CA GLY A 101 -3.00 -1.16 -7.61
C GLY A 101 -3.07 -0.56 -9.00
N LEU A 102 -4.17 0.12 -9.32
CA LEU A 102 -4.34 0.80 -10.61
C LEU A 102 -3.32 1.93 -10.80
N LEU A 103 -3.09 2.76 -9.77
CA LEU A 103 -2.10 3.83 -9.81
C LEU A 103 -0.67 3.28 -9.99
N LEU A 104 -0.32 2.21 -9.30
CA LEU A 104 1.01 1.60 -9.41
C LEU A 104 1.20 0.89 -10.77
N ALA A 105 0.19 0.15 -11.22
CA ALA A 105 0.22 -0.55 -12.50
C ALA A 105 0.26 0.44 -13.68
N GLY A 106 -0.62 1.44 -13.68
CA GLY A 106 -0.58 2.53 -14.64
C GLY A 106 0.72 3.32 -14.54
N GLY A 107 1.24 3.49 -13.33
CA GLY A 107 2.46 4.25 -13.08
C GLY A 107 3.70 3.66 -13.75
N SER A 108 3.82 2.34 -13.74
CA SER A 108 4.88 1.61 -14.46
C SER A 108 4.80 1.83 -15.99
N LEU A 109 3.60 1.77 -16.58
CA LEU A 109 3.40 1.99 -18.02
C LEU A 109 3.66 3.45 -18.43
N ILE A 110 3.14 4.40 -17.65
CA ILE A 110 3.32 5.84 -17.88
C ILE A 110 4.80 6.21 -17.69
N GLY A 111 5.48 5.64 -16.70
CA GLY A 111 6.90 5.86 -16.48
C GLY A 111 7.73 5.43 -17.69
N GLU A 112 7.50 4.23 -18.19
CA GLU A 112 8.17 3.74 -19.40
C GLU A 112 7.88 4.64 -20.61
N ALA A 113 6.64 5.08 -20.79
CA ALA A 113 6.28 6.01 -21.86
C ALA A 113 7.04 7.34 -21.75
N LEU A 114 7.15 7.91 -20.53
CA LEU A 114 7.90 9.14 -20.26
C LEU A 114 9.40 8.98 -20.52
N PHE A 115 9.96 7.82 -20.23
CA PHE A 115 11.37 7.54 -20.52
C PHE A 115 11.65 7.49 -22.02
N ARG A 116 10.75 6.88 -22.80
CA ARG A 116 10.94 6.77 -24.26
C ARG A 116 10.65 8.04 -25.02
N GLN A 117 9.61 8.77 -24.64
CA GLN A 117 9.15 9.95 -25.38
C GLN A 117 9.73 11.25 -24.82
N GLY A 118 9.91 11.32 -23.50
CA GLY A 118 10.37 12.51 -22.78
C GLY A 118 11.81 12.43 -22.28
N HIS A 119 12.52 11.34 -22.55
CA HIS A 119 13.89 11.08 -22.09
C HIS A 119 14.08 11.30 -20.58
N VAL A 120 13.03 11.07 -19.80
CA VAL A 120 13.06 11.24 -18.34
C VAL A 120 13.89 10.13 -17.73
N SER A 121 14.97 10.49 -17.02
CA SER A 121 15.86 9.53 -16.35
C SER A 121 15.12 8.50 -15.49
N HIS A 122 15.69 7.30 -15.37
CA HIS A 122 15.19 6.23 -14.49
C HIS A 122 13.74 5.78 -14.79
N HIS A 123 13.41 5.52 -16.06
CA HIS A 123 12.09 5.02 -16.49
C HIS A 123 10.90 5.91 -16.05
N GLY A 124 11.12 7.21 -15.84
CA GLY A 124 10.09 8.11 -15.31
C GLY A 124 9.54 7.77 -13.91
N PHE A 125 10.09 6.74 -13.25
CA PHE A 125 9.57 6.21 -11.99
C PHE A 125 9.54 7.24 -10.85
N PRO A 126 10.56 8.09 -10.63
CA PRO A 126 10.50 9.10 -9.58
C PRO A 126 9.36 10.10 -9.77
N VAL A 127 9.06 10.47 -11.03
CA VAL A 127 7.99 11.41 -11.35
C VAL A 127 6.63 10.77 -11.11
N VAL A 128 6.41 9.58 -11.68
CA VAL A 128 5.09 8.93 -11.65
C VAL A 128 4.76 8.38 -10.25
N PHE A 129 5.71 7.72 -9.58
CA PHE A 129 5.47 7.25 -8.21
C PHE A 129 5.51 8.39 -7.21
N GLY A 130 6.32 9.43 -7.42
CA GLY A 130 6.35 10.62 -6.56
C GLY A 130 5.03 11.39 -6.60
N THR A 131 4.47 11.60 -7.79
CA THR A 131 3.16 12.24 -7.97
C THR A 131 2.03 11.40 -7.37
N ALA A 132 2.02 10.08 -7.61
CA ALA A 132 1.04 9.19 -6.99
C ALA A 132 1.15 9.19 -5.45
N ALA A 133 2.36 9.15 -4.90
CA ALA A 133 2.61 9.20 -3.47
C ALA A 133 2.12 10.52 -2.85
N LEU A 134 2.42 11.65 -3.50
CA LEU A 134 1.95 12.96 -3.07
C LEU A 134 0.42 13.03 -3.04
N PHE A 135 -0.24 12.50 -4.07
CA PHE A 135 -1.70 12.44 -4.14
C PHE A 135 -2.28 11.60 -3.00
N ILE A 136 -1.80 10.37 -2.82
CA ILE A 136 -2.27 9.46 -1.76
C ILE A 136 -2.05 10.07 -0.37
N ALA A 137 -0.87 10.66 -0.13
CA ALA A 137 -0.53 11.29 1.14
C ALA A 137 -1.46 12.48 1.43
N THR A 138 -1.68 13.35 0.44
CA THR A 138 -2.55 14.53 0.57
C THR A 138 -3.98 14.12 0.92
N PHE A 139 -4.56 13.16 0.19
CA PHE A 139 -5.90 12.64 0.50
C PHE A 139 -5.97 11.99 1.88
N GLY A 140 -4.92 11.25 2.27
CA GLY A 140 -4.81 10.65 3.60
C GLY A 140 -4.84 11.70 4.72
N VAL A 141 -4.06 12.77 4.58
CA VAL A 141 -4.01 13.89 5.53
C VAL A 141 -5.34 14.62 5.59
N ILE A 142 -5.97 14.93 4.44
CA ILE A 142 -7.28 15.58 4.39
C ILE A 142 -8.31 14.74 5.15
N LYS A 143 -8.40 13.44 4.84
CA LYS A 143 -9.35 12.54 5.53
C LYS A 143 -9.06 12.43 7.02
N PHE A 144 -7.80 12.37 7.41
CA PHE A 144 -7.41 12.34 8.82
C PHE A 144 -7.87 13.62 9.55
N VAL A 145 -7.59 14.80 9.00
CA VAL A 145 -8.01 16.09 9.58
C VAL A 145 -9.54 16.17 9.67
N LEU A 146 -10.26 15.73 8.65
CA LEU A 146 -11.72 15.71 8.66
C LEU A 146 -12.27 14.80 9.78
N VAL A 147 -11.69 13.61 9.96
CA VAL A 147 -12.10 12.69 11.03
C VAL A 147 -11.84 13.31 12.41
N VAL A 148 -10.64 13.86 12.62
CA VAL A 148 -10.27 14.53 13.89
C VAL A 148 -11.23 15.68 14.19
N ARG A 149 -11.58 16.51 13.19
CA ARG A 149 -12.54 17.61 13.37
C ARG A 149 -13.97 17.14 13.62
N SER A 150 -14.38 16.01 13.05
CA SER A 150 -15.73 15.45 13.24
C SER A 150 -15.92 14.76 14.60
N THR A 151 -14.84 14.42 15.29
CA THR A 151 -14.90 13.79 16.60
C THR A 151 -15.20 14.88 17.62
N ARG A 152 -16.46 15.01 18.07
CA ARG A 152 -16.81 15.95 19.15
C ARG A 152 -15.98 15.60 20.40
N PRO A 153 -15.53 16.58 21.19
CA PRO A 153 -15.00 16.30 22.52
C PRO A 153 -16.04 15.50 23.30
N PHE A 154 -15.60 14.45 23.97
CA PHE A 154 -16.43 13.67 24.88
C PHE A 154 -16.91 14.65 25.96
N VAL A 155 -18.18 15.06 25.90
CA VAL A 155 -18.80 15.84 26.97
C VAL A 155 -19.03 14.84 28.08
N ASP A 156 -18.33 15.02 29.19
CA ASP A 156 -18.48 14.17 30.36
C ASP A 156 -19.85 14.47 30.98
N GLU A 157 -20.84 13.62 30.71
CA GLU A 157 -22.21 13.79 31.23
C GLU A 157 -22.25 13.79 32.76
N THR A 158 -21.18 13.32 33.42
CA THR A 158 -21.04 13.36 34.88
C THR A 158 -20.90 14.77 35.45
N SER A 159 -20.40 15.74 34.68
CA SER A 159 -20.28 17.13 35.17
C SER A 159 -21.59 17.92 35.11
N MET A 160 -22.66 17.36 34.53
CA MET A 160 -23.99 18.00 34.53
C MET A 160 -24.88 17.51 35.68
N ALA A 161 -24.54 16.39 36.32
CA ALA A 161 -25.33 15.86 37.44
C ALA A 161 -25.00 16.51 38.79
N GLU A 162 -23.87 17.23 38.92
CA GLU A 162 -23.41 17.81 40.19
C GLU A 162 -23.89 19.27 40.41
N ASN A 163 -24.63 19.85 39.48
CA ASN A 163 -25.09 21.25 39.55
C ASN A 163 -26.60 21.43 39.79
N ASP A 164 -27.34 20.34 40.00
CA ASP A 164 -28.80 20.34 40.21
C ASP A 164 -29.22 20.08 41.67
N ASP A 165 -28.27 20.01 42.62
CA ASP A 165 -28.50 19.90 44.08
C ASP A 165 -28.11 21.20 44.82
#